data_AF-A0A7C9E9K1-F1
#
_entry.id   AF-A0A7C9E9K1-F1
#
_cell.length_a   1.000
_cell.length_b   1.000
_cell.length_c   1.000
_cell.angle_alpha   90.00
_cell.angle_beta   90.00
_cell.angle_gamma   90.00
#
_symmetry.space_group_name_H-M   'P 1'
#
loop_
_entity.id
_entity.type
_entity.pdbx_description
1 polymer ?
#
loop_
_entity_poly.entity_id
_entity_poly.type
_entity_poly.pdbx_seq_one_letter_code
_entity_poly.pdbx_strand_id
1 'polypeptide(L)'
;VSDEDSEISPPQGFCFPVVFMCGRATPEPLTCPIHNAPCEEDIQLCLLRSDCIKPLIDLLFDEQTEVQIAVVEALSTLIPDPSPFYRRASDELDRLGVVDAVI
;
A
#
# COMPACT_ATOMS: atom_id res chain seq x y z
N VAL A 1 -65.64 27.12 -31.46
CA VAL A 1 -65.13 28.09 -32.45
C VAL A 1 -64.92 29.37 -31.67
N SER A 2 -63.71 29.77 -31.29
CA SER A 2 -62.41 29.46 -31.89
C SER A 2 -61.32 29.38 -30.83
N ASP A 3 -60.40 28.45 -31.06
CA ASP A 3 -59.06 28.37 -30.52
C ASP A 3 -58.24 29.60 -30.91
N GLU A 4 -57.51 30.20 -29.95
CA GLU A 4 -56.31 30.98 -30.24
C GLU A 4 -55.20 30.62 -29.24
N ASP A 5 -54.15 30.10 -29.86
CA ASP A 5 -52.85 29.67 -29.39
C ASP A 5 -51.99 30.86 -28.92
N SER A 6 -51.25 30.72 -27.81
CA SER A 6 -50.13 31.61 -27.47
C SER A 6 -49.20 30.96 -26.44
N GLU A 7 -48.19 30.28 -26.98
CA GLU A 7 -46.79 30.13 -26.57
C GLU A 7 -46.36 30.27 -25.08
N ILE A 8 -46.06 29.10 -24.50
CA ILE A 8 -44.86 28.68 -23.74
C ILE A 8 -44.00 29.77 -23.07
N SER A 9 -43.96 29.75 -21.73
CA SER A 9 -42.86 30.28 -20.92
C SER A 9 -42.23 29.13 -20.10
N PRO A 10 -40.90 28.89 -20.15
CA PRO A 10 -40.28 27.82 -19.38
C PRO A 10 -40.31 28.14 -17.88
N PRO A 11 -40.46 27.13 -17.00
CA PRO A 11 -40.39 27.36 -15.56
C PRO A 11 -38.99 27.87 -15.20
N GLN A 12 -38.96 28.94 -14.39
CA GLN A 12 -37.76 29.56 -13.83
C GLN A 12 -36.93 28.49 -13.09
N GLY A 13 -35.90 27.99 -13.76
CA GLY A 13 -34.94 27.06 -13.19
C GLY A 13 -34.11 27.76 -12.12
N PHE A 14 -34.42 27.49 -10.85
CA PHE A 14 -33.52 27.80 -9.75
C PHE A 14 -32.28 26.90 -9.85
N CYS A 15 -31.26 27.35 -10.58
CA CYS A 15 -29.93 26.75 -10.54
C CYS A 15 -29.25 27.13 -9.21
N PHE A 16 -29.44 26.30 -8.19
CA PHE A 16 -28.60 26.35 -7.00
C PHE A 16 -27.15 25.98 -7.38
N PRO A 17 -26.14 26.77 -7.00
CA PRO A 17 -24.76 26.33 -7.13
C PRO A 17 -24.53 25.28 -6.03
N VAL A 18 -24.68 24.01 -6.37
CA VAL A 18 -24.25 22.92 -5.49
C VAL A 18 -22.74 22.99 -5.45
N VAL A 19 -22.17 23.59 -4.41
CA VAL A 19 -20.73 23.56 -4.18
C VAL A 19 -20.40 22.12 -3.84
N PHE A 20 -19.98 21.36 -4.85
CA PHE A 20 -19.50 20.01 -4.66
C PHE A 20 -18.18 20.12 -3.91
N MET A 21 -18.23 20.06 -2.56
CA MET A 21 -17.03 19.88 -1.75
C MET A 21 -16.46 18.51 -2.12
N CYS A 22 -15.54 18.49 -3.09
CA CYS A 22 -14.60 17.40 -3.27
C CYS A 22 -13.68 17.36 -2.05
N GLY A 23 -14.18 16.78 -0.95
CA GLY A 23 -13.33 16.31 0.12
C GLY A 23 -12.39 15.28 -0.49
N ARG A 24 -11.13 15.67 -0.73
CA ARG A 24 -10.07 14.69 -0.84
C ARG A 24 -10.12 13.94 0.49
N ALA A 25 -10.54 12.68 0.47
CA ALA A 25 -10.16 11.76 1.52
C ALA A 25 -8.63 11.89 1.60
N THR A 26 -8.13 12.50 2.65
CA THR A 26 -6.71 12.39 2.96
C THR A 26 -6.47 10.90 3.06
N PRO A 27 -5.68 10.28 2.15
CA PRO A 27 -5.30 8.90 2.37
C PRO A 27 -4.66 8.92 3.75
N GLU A 28 -5.28 8.23 4.71
CA GLU A 28 -4.69 7.94 6.01
C GLU A 28 -3.22 7.62 5.72
N PRO A 29 -2.25 8.32 6.33
CA PRO A 29 -0.86 8.00 6.10
C PRO A 29 -0.72 6.52 6.46
N LEU A 30 -0.55 5.68 5.44
CA LEU A 30 -0.46 4.24 5.59
C LEU A 30 0.80 3.99 6.41
N THR A 31 0.63 3.91 7.72
CA THR A 31 1.71 3.64 8.65
C THR A 31 2.24 2.27 8.29
N CYS A 32 3.54 2.17 8.06
CA CYS A 32 4.14 0.89 7.76
C CYS A 32 3.99 -0.03 8.97
N PRO A 33 3.54 -1.29 8.82
CA PRO A 33 3.42 -2.20 9.96
C PRO A 33 4.77 -2.51 10.62
N ILE A 34 5.88 -2.37 9.88
CA ILE A 34 7.24 -2.57 10.41
C ILE A 34 7.69 -1.35 11.24
N HIS A 35 7.60 -0.14 10.67
CA HIS A 35 8.10 1.09 11.31
C HIS A 35 7.09 1.76 12.24
N ASN A 36 5.79 1.41 12.13
CA ASN A 36 4.65 2.06 12.79
C ASN A 36 4.66 3.60 12.63
N ALA A 37 5.16 4.04 11.48
CA ALA A 37 5.32 5.42 11.04
C ALA A 37 5.34 5.42 9.50
N PRO A 38 5.17 6.58 8.84
CA PRO A 38 5.43 6.70 7.42
C PRO A 38 6.89 6.30 7.12
N CYS A 39 7.11 5.49 6.09
CA CYS A 39 8.48 5.22 5.64
C CYS A 39 9.05 6.46 4.96
N GLU A 40 10.17 6.96 5.45
CA GLU A 40 11.00 7.96 4.78
C GLU A 40 12.05 7.23 3.94
N GLU A 41 11.82 7.18 2.62
CA GLU A 41 12.66 6.48 1.64
C GLU A 41 14.08 7.08 1.56
N ASP A 42 14.26 8.33 1.98
CA ASP A 42 15.55 9.04 1.96
C ASP A 42 16.51 8.62 3.08
N ILE A 43 16.01 7.98 4.14
CA ILE A 43 16.79 7.65 5.35
C ILE A 43 16.96 6.14 5.51
N GLN A 44 15.89 5.37 5.32
CA GLN A 44 15.90 3.91 5.49
C GLN A 44 14.97 3.23 4.48
N LEU A 45 15.52 2.29 3.71
CA LEU A 45 14.74 1.49 2.76
C LEU A 45 13.77 0.58 3.55
N CYS A 46 12.47 0.82 3.39
CA CYS A 46 11.45 -0.08 3.91
C CYS A 46 11.15 -1.19 2.92
N LEU A 47 11.62 -2.39 3.22
CA LEU A 47 11.51 -3.57 2.35
C LEU A 47 10.09 -3.95 1.99
N LEU A 48 9.14 -3.74 2.91
CA LEU A 48 7.74 -4.01 2.66
C LEU A 48 7.13 -2.99 1.68
N ARG A 49 7.52 -1.71 1.80
CA ARG A 49 7.02 -0.65 0.92
C ARG A 49 7.67 -0.71 -0.46
N SER A 50 8.93 -1.12 -0.52
CA SER A 50 9.65 -1.32 -1.78
C SER A 50 9.36 -2.68 -2.44
N ASP A 51 8.41 -3.45 -1.88
CA ASP A 51 8.01 -4.78 -2.37
C ASP A 51 9.21 -5.72 -2.60
N CYS A 52 10.24 -5.60 -1.77
CA CYS A 52 11.45 -6.41 -1.89
C CYS A 52 11.29 -7.78 -1.23
N ILE A 53 10.33 -7.94 -0.32
CA ILE A 53 10.15 -9.19 0.42
C ILE A 53 9.65 -10.30 -0.51
N LYS A 54 8.67 -10.03 -1.38
CA LYS A 54 8.11 -11.05 -2.26
C LYS A 54 9.13 -11.65 -3.24
N PRO A 55 9.93 -10.85 -3.99
CA PRO A 55 10.98 -11.39 -4.83
C PRO A 55 12.02 -12.21 -4.07
N LEU A 56 12.35 -11.82 -2.82
CA LEU A 56 13.25 -12.59 -1.98
C LEU A 56 12.63 -13.94 -1.58
N ILE A 57 11.35 -13.97 -1.20
CA ILE A 57 10.63 -15.23 -0.91
C ILE A 57 10.60 -16.13 -2.14
N ASP A 58 10.27 -15.58 -3.31
CA ASP A 58 10.18 -16.37 -4.54
C ASP A 58 11.55 -17.02 -4.89
N LEU A 59 12.67 -16.37 -4.55
CA LEU A 59 14.03 -16.91 -4.72
C LEU A 59 14.42 -18.00 -3.70
N LEU A 60 13.68 -18.16 -2.59
CA LEU A 60 13.90 -19.30 -1.68
C LEU A 60 13.55 -20.65 -2.34
N PHE A 61 12.77 -20.61 -3.42
CA PHE A 61 12.39 -21.79 -4.20
C PHE A 61 13.22 -21.95 -5.48
N ASP A 62 14.35 -21.24 -5.61
CA ASP A 62 15.25 -21.36 -6.76
C ASP A 62 15.87 -22.78 -6.83
N GLU A 63 16.26 -23.23 -8.02
CA GLU A 63 16.88 -24.55 -8.20
C GLU A 63 18.29 -24.62 -7.62
N GLN A 64 18.99 -23.48 -7.54
CA GLN A 64 20.37 -23.40 -7.09
C GLN A 64 20.43 -23.12 -5.58
N THR A 65 20.99 -24.05 -4.82
CA THR A 65 21.18 -23.89 -3.38
C THR A 65 22.01 -22.65 -3.02
N GLU A 66 22.96 -22.25 -3.86
CA GLU A 66 23.74 -21.01 -3.66
C GLU A 66 22.86 -19.76 -3.64
N VAL A 67 21.82 -19.71 -4.48
CA VAL A 67 20.84 -18.62 -4.51
C VAL A 67 20.00 -18.63 -3.25
N GLN A 68 19.50 -19.80 -2.85
CA GLN A 68 18.71 -19.96 -1.62
C GLN A 68 19.49 -19.48 -0.38
N ILE A 69 20.77 -19.85 -0.26
CA ILE A 69 21.65 -19.41 0.83
C ILE A 69 21.82 -17.90 0.81
N ALA A 70 22.13 -17.31 -0.36
CA ALA A 70 22.31 -15.87 -0.49
C ALA A 70 21.05 -15.08 -0.09
N VAL A 71 19.86 -15.63 -0.37
CA VAL A 71 18.59 -15.02 0.03
C VAL A 71 18.41 -15.05 1.54
N VAL A 72 18.70 -16.19 2.20
CA VAL A 72 18.62 -16.29 3.67
C VAL A 72 19.61 -15.33 4.34
N GLU A 73 20.83 -15.21 3.82
CA GLU A 73 21.82 -14.25 4.29
C GLU A 73 21.38 -12.79 4.10
N ALA A 74 20.79 -12.49 2.93
CA ALA A 74 20.22 -11.18 2.65
C ALA A 74 19.08 -10.85 3.62
N LEU A 75 18.11 -11.76 3.82
CA LEU A 75 17.01 -11.59 4.77
C LEU A 75 17.53 -11.38 6.20
N SER A 76 18.59 -12.08 6.60
CA SER A 76 19.23 -11.93 7.91
C SER A 76 19.89 -10.55 8.09
N THR A 77 20.47 -10.00 7.02
CA THR A 77 21.05 -8.64 7.02
C THR A 77 19.99 -7.55 7.04
N LEU A 78 18.84 -7.84 6.42
CA LEU A 78 17.72 -6.93 6.28
C LEU A 78 16.87 -6.79 7.54
N ILE A 79 16.93 -7.78 8.45
CA ILE A 79 16.26 -7.75 9.76
C ILE A 79 17.32 -7.76 10.86
N PRO A 80 18.16 -6.71 10.97
CA PRO A 80 19.20 -6.68 11.99
C PRO A 80 18.56 -6.64 13.38
N ASP A 81 18.90 -7.63 14.20
CA ASP A 81 18.74 -7.62 15.65
C ASP A 81 19.92 -6.80 16.24
N PRO A 82 19.72 -5.81 17.14
CA PRO A 82 18.49 -5.36 17.77
C PRO A 82 17.99 -4.02 17.20
N SER A 83 17.23 -4.07 16.11
CA SER A 83 16.39 -2.92 15.71
C SER A 83 15.09 -2.93 16.52
N PRO A 84 14.54 -1.76 16.91
CA PRO A 84 13.24 -1.67 17.60
C PRO A 84 12.08 -2.19 16.74
N PHE A 85 12.33 -2.46 15.47
CA PHE A 85 11.38 -2.96 14.49
C PHE A 85 11.51 -4.47 14.25
N TYR A 86 12.52 -5.13 14.82
CA TYR A 86 12.81 -6.56 14.63
C TYR A 86 11.59 -7.45 14.84
N ARG A 87 10.90 -7.29 15.98
CA ARG A 87 9.71 -8.09 16.30
C ARG A 87 8.60 -7.91 15.25
N ARG A 88 8.33 -6.66 14.83
CA ARG A 88 7.28 -6.40 13.83
C ARG A 88 7.68 -6.86 12.44
N ALA A 89 8.96 -6.76 12.09
CA ALA A 89 9.50 -7.29 10.86
C ALA A 89 9.36 -8.81 10.82
N SER A 90 9.73 -9.51 11.90
CA SER A 90 9.52 -10.95 12.05
C SER A 90 8.04 -11.34 11.92
N ASP A 91 7.15 -10.69 12.68
CA ASP A 91 5.71 -10.96 12.64
C ASP A 91 5.13 -10.79 11.22
N GLU A 92 5.60 -9.78 10.46
CA GLU A 92 5.16 -9.54 9.09
C GLU A 92 5.75 -10.53 8.09
N LEU A 93 7.00 -10.97 8.27
CA LEU A 93 7.63 -11.99 7.44
C LEU A 93 6.98 -13.36 7.64
N ASP A 94 6.63 -13.69 8.88
CA ASP A 94 5.80 -14.87 9.20
C ASP A 94 4.46 -14.79 8.48
N ARG A 95 3.79 -13.63 8.51
CA ARG A 95 2.53 -13.40 7.78
C ARG A 95 2.67 -13.56 6.27
N LEU A 96 3.84 -13.25 5.72
CA LEU A 96 4.15 -13.40 4.30
C LEU A 96 4.60 -14.82 3.93
N GLY A 97 4.67 -15.75 4.90
CA GLY A 97 5.00 -17.15 4.67
C GLY A 97 6.49 -17.42 4.48
N VAL A 98 7.36 -16.50 4.93
CA VAL A 98 8.82 -16.68 4.85
C VAL A 98 9.24 -17.92 5.64
N VAL A 99 8.64 -18.15 6.81
CA VAL A 99 8.96 -19.32 7.65
C VAL A 99 8.68 -20.62 6.91
N ASP A 100 7.54 -20.72 6.20
CA ASP A 100 7.16 -21.91 5.44
C ASP A 100 8.09 -22.19 4.24
N ALA A 101 8.77 -21.15 3.73
CA ALA A 101 9.69 -21.25 2.61
C ALA A 101 11.09 -21.77 2.99
N VAL A 102 11.42 -21.83 4.29
CA VAL A 102 12.78 -22.17 4.78
C VAL A 102 12.81 -23.53 5.52
N ILE A 103 11.71 -24.31 5.49
CA ILE A 103 11.58 -25.61 6.18
C ILE A 103 11.77 -26.81 5.26
#